data_AF-A0AAN5D0Y0-F1
#
_entry.id   AF-A0AAN5D0Y0-F1
#
_cell.length_a   1.000
_cell.length_b   1.000
_cell.length_c   1.000
_cell.angle_alpha   90.00
_cell.angle_beta   90.00
_cell.angle_gamma   90.00
#
_symmetry.space_group_name_H-M   'P 1'
#
loop_
_entity.id
_entity.type
_entity.pdbx_description
1 polymer ?
#
loop_
_entity_poly.entity_id
_entity_poly.type
_entity_poly.pdbx_seq_one_letter_code
_entity_poly.pdbx_strand_id
1 'polypeptide(L)'
;LAIHSPVFEALFFGDSAEKEKKEVEIKDVVYEEFLDLLHLIYSRTTDITDRAVPHILKLADRFQVEDLVKASERNLAQSKGIDVLKKLLFADHYRLASLKDHCLNSFTNASDLVDKLKSPEYDNFSDGMKVALCDRMAKLARE
;
A
#
# COMPACT_ATOMS: atom_id res chain seq x y z
N LEU A 1 7.37 -15.14 -11.74
CA LEU A 1 7.59 -13.67 -11.67
C LEU A 1 6.90 -12.92 -12.80
N ALA A 2 7.29 -13.09 -14.08
CA ALA A 2 6.67 -12.37 -15.21
C ALA A 2 5.13 -12.52 -15.30
N ILE A 3 4.59 -13.69 -14.99
CA ILE A 3 3.14 -13.93 -14.92
C ILE A 3 2.42 -13.00 -13.92
N HIS A 4 3.11 -12.57 -12.86
CA HIS A 4 2.52 -11.80 -11.77
C HIS A 4 2.91 -10.33 -11.78
N SER A 5 3.75 -9.90 -12.73
CA SER A 5 4.36 -8.57 -12.71
C SER A 5 4.78 -8.16 -14.13
N PRO A 6 4.18 -7.10 -14.69
CA PRO A 6 4.62 -6.55 -15.96
C PRO A 6 6.05 -5.98 -15.88
N VAL A 7 6.50 -5.56 -14.68
CA VAL A 7 7.88 -5.12 -14.47
C VAL A 7 8.86 -6.28 -14.66
N PHE A 8 8.59 -7.44 -14.07
CA PHE A 8 9.42 -8.63 -14.29
C PHE A 8 9.28 -9.20 -15.70
N GLU A 9 8.10 -9.09 -16.32
CA GLU A 9 7.93 -9.45 -17.72
C GLU A 9 8.82 -8.60 -18.64
N ALA A 10 8.78 -7.28 -18.49
CA ALA A 10 9.64 -6.37 -19.24
C ALA A 10 11.13 -6.58 -18.94
N LEU A 11 11.48 -6.86 -17.69
CA LEU A 11 12.86 -7.10 -17.26
C LEU A 11 13.45 -8.37 -17.89
N PHE A 12 12.67 -9.46 -17.97
CA PHE A 12 13.15 -10.75 -18.44
C PHE A 12 12.92 -11.01 -19.93
N PHE A 13 11.88 -10.41 -20.52
CA PHE A 13 11.46 -10.69 -21.90
C PHE A 13 11.44 -9.46 -22.80
N GLY A 14 11.43 -8.26 -22.23
CA GLY A 14 11.50 -7.01 -22.99
C GLY A 14 12.86 -6.81 -23.65
N ASP A 15 12.94 -5.86 -24.58
CA ASP A 15 14.16 -5.56 -25.35
C ASP A 15 15.19 -4.74 -24.53
N SER A 16 15.55 -5.29 -23.37
CA SER A 16 16.53 -4.74 -22.45
C SER A 16 17.81 -5.58 -22.48
N ALA A 17 18.95 -4.99 -22.13
CA ALA A 17 20.22 -5.71 -22.03
C ALA A 17 20.21 -6.88 -21.02
N GLU A 18 19.22 -6.91 -20.12
CA GLU A 18 19.04 -7.97 -19.13
C GLU A 18 18.48 -9.28 -19.74
N LYS A 19 17.83 -9.23 -20.91
CA LYS A 19 17.18 -10.40 -21.54
C LYS A 19 18.15 -11.53 -21.87
N GLU A 20 19.40 -11.21 -22.20
CA GLU A 20 20.43 -12.19 -22.55
C GLU A 20 21.27 -12.63 -21.34
N LYS A 21 21.04 -12.04 -20.17
CA LYS A 21 21.81 -12.34 -18.97
C LYS A 21 21.20 -13.51 -18.21
N LYS A 22 22.07 -14.36 -17.65
CA LYS A 22 21.67 -15.45 -16.74
C LYS A 22 21.31 -14.95 -15.34
N GLU A 23 21.84 -13.79 -14.97
CA GLU A 23 21.66 -13.18 -13.65
C GLU A 23 21.30 -11.70 -13.85
N VAL A 24 20.29 -11.25 -13.09
CA VAL A 24 19.81 -9.87 -13.12
C VAL A 24 19.89 -9.32 -11.69
N GLU A 25 20.64 -8.24 -11.53
CA GLU A 25 20.78 -7.56 -10.25
C GLU A 25 19.56 -6.68 -9.97
N ILE A 26 18.90 -6.89 -8.83
CA ILE A 26 17.81 -6.03 -8.35
C ILE A 26 18.37 -5.06 -7.31
N LYS A 27 18.53 -3.80 -7.71
CA LYS A 27 19.10 -2.74 -6.86
C LYS A 27 18.07 -2.15 -5.90
N ASP A 28 18.54 -1.54 -4.82
CA ASP A 28 17.73 -0.78 -3.86
C ASP A 28 16.60 -1.61 -3.20
N VAL A 29 16.87 -2.88 -2.93
CA VAL A 29 15.95 -3.77 -2.21
C VAL A 29 16.71 -4.46 -1.07
N VAL A 30 16.04 -4.57 0.08
CA VAL A 30 16.54 -5.40 1.19
C VAL A 30 16.25 -6.86 0.87
N TYR A 31 17.28 -7.71 0.91
CA TYR A 31 17.18 -9.12 0.54
C TYR A 31 16.01 -9.84 1.22
N GLU A 32 15.88 -9.71 2.55
CA GLU A 32 14.82 -10.36 3.33
C GLU A 32 13.42 -9.88 2.91
N GLU A 33 13.24 -8.59 2.64
CA GLU A 33 11.96 -8.03 2.19
C GLU A 33 11.58 -8.56 0.80
N PHE A 34 12.58 -8.72 -0.09
CA PHE A 34 12.37 -9.33 -1.40
C PHE A 34 12.00 -10.80 -1.30
N LEU A 35 12.66 -11.53 -0.39
CA LEU A 35 12.39 -12.94 -0.17
C LEU A 35 10.95 -13.15 0.33
N ASP A 36 10.45 -12.28 1.21
CA ASP A 36 9.04 -12.30 1.62
C ASP A 36 8.09 -12.09 0.44
N LEU A 37 8.39 -11.14 -0.46
CA LEU A 37 7.62 -10.92 -1.68
C LEU A 37 7.58 -12.18 -2.54
N LEU A 38 8.73 -12.84 -2.74
CA LEU A 38 8.82 -14.08 -3.52
C LEU A 38 8.00 -15.20 -2.89
N HIS A 39 8.09 -15.39 -1.57
CA HIS A 39 7.27 -16.39 -0.86
C HIS A 39 5.77 -16.14 -1.05
N LEU A 40 5.33 -14.88 -1.01
CA LEU A 40 3.93 -14.53 -1.26
C LEU A 40 3.49 -14.82 -2.70
N ILE A 41 4.35 -14.54 -3.69
CA ILE A 41 4.07 -14.81 -5.10
C ILE A 41 3.93 -16.31 -5.35
N TYR A 42 4.84 -17.13 -4.82
CA TYR A 42 4.94 -18.55 -5.18
C TYR A 42 4.18 -19.49 -4.25
N SER A 43 4.20 -19.24 -2.95
CA SER A 43 3.63 -20.17 -1.97
C SER A 43 2.18 -19.84 -1.63
N ARG A 44 1.76 -18.56 -1.72
CA ARG A 44 0.42 -18.07 -1.31
C ARG A 44 -0.05 -18.54 0.08
N THR A 45 0.85 -19.10 0.88
CA THR A 45 0.57 -19.75 2.17
C THR A 45 0.93 -18.86 3.36
N THR A 46 1.64 -17.77 3.12
CA THR A 46 2.06 -16.82 4.15
C THR A 46 1.06 -15.68 4.19
N ASP A 47 0.43 -15.48 5.35
CA ASP A 47 -0.39 -14.31 5.59
C ASP A 47 0.50 -13.05 5.67
N ILE A 48 0.02 -11.96 5.09
CA ILE A 48 0.67 -10.66 5.26
C ILE A 48 0.40 -10.20 6.69
N THR A 49 1.45 -9.98 7.48
CA THR A 49 1.30 -9.51 8.88
C THR A 49 1.35 -7.99 8.94
N ASP A 50 0.83 -7.38 10.01
CA ASP A 50 0.91 -5.93 10.25
C ASP A 50 2.35 -5.39 10.16
N ARG A 51 3.35 -6.22 10.52
CA ARG A 51 4.77 -5.85 10.45
C ARG A 51 5.32 -5.93 9.03
N ALA A 52 4.83 -6.88 8.23
CA ALA A 52 5.31 -7.11 6.88
C ALA A 52 4.58 -6.30 5.81
N VAL A 53 3.34 -5.89 6.09
CA VAL A 53 2.50 -5.15 5.15
C VAL A 53 3.19 -3.90 4.57
N PRO A 54 4.01 -3.11 5.31
CA PRO A 54 4.61 -1.91 4.74
C PRO A 54 5.65 -2.22 3.66
N HIS A 55 6.56 -3.17 3.89
CA HIS A 55 7.58 -3.51 2.90
C HIS A 55 7.01 -4.33 1.76
N ILE A 56 6.05 -5.22 2.03
CA ILE A 56 5.35 -5.96 0.98
C ILE A 56 4.59 -5.02 0.06
N LEU A 57 3.83 -4.06 0.61
CA LEU A 57 3.10 -3.08 -0.20
C LEU A 57 4.04 -2.23 -1.05
N LYS A 58 5.16 -1.76 -0.47
CA LYS A 58 6.20 -1.01 -1.18
C LYS A 58 6.76 -1.79 -2.37
N LEU A 59 7.12 -3.05 -2.16
CA LEU A 59 7.70 -3.89 -3.21
C LEU A 59 6.65 -4.32 -4.24
N ALA A 60 5.43 -4.64 -3.80
CA ALA A 60 4.33 -4.98 -4.68
C ALA A 60 3.96 -3.82 -5.60
N ASP A 61 3.92 -2.58 -5.10
CA ASP A 61 3.73 -1.39 -5.93
C ASP A 61 4.90 -1.18 -6.90
N ARG A 62 6.14 -1.23 -6.39
CA ARG A 62 7.37 -1.06 -7.20
C ARG A 62 7.44 -2.05 -8.37
N PHE A 63 7.14 -3.32 -8.11
CA PHE A 63 7.17 -4.38 -9.11
C PHE A 63 5.80 -4.61 -9.77
N GLN A 64 4.81 -3.77 -9.50
CA GLN A 64 3.45 -3.87 -10.05
C GLN A 64 2.82 -5.27 -9.91
N VAL A 65 2.99 -5.89 -8.74
CA VAL A 65 2.36 -7.16 -8.38
C VAL A 65 0.97 -6.88 -7.81
N GLU A 66 0.00 -6.66 -8.71
CA GLU A 66 -1.34 -6.17 -8.35
C GLU A 66 -2.07 -7.07 -7.35
N ASP A 67 -1.92 -8.39 -7.46
CA ASP A 67 -2.50 -9.36 -6.52
C ASP A 67 -2.04 -9.09 -5.08
N LEU A 68 -0.77 -8.74 -4.89
CA LEU A 68 -0.20 -8.47 -3.57
C LEU A 68 -0.54 -7.07 -3.07
N VAL A 69 -0.69 -6.08 -3.96
CA VAL A 69 -1.23 -4.76 -3.59
C VAL A 69 -2.64 -4.92 -3.02
N LYS A 70 -3.51 -5.67 -3.71
CA LYS A 70 -4.89 -5.95 -3.24
C LYS A 70 -4.90 -6.76 -1.94
N ALA A 71 -4.03 -7.76 -1.80
CA ALA A 71 -3.93 -8.53 -0.56
C ALA A 71 -3.48 -7.65 0.62
N SER A 72 -2.50 -6.78 0.39
CA SER A 72 -1.99 -5.83 1.40
C SER A 72 -3.07 -4.81 1.79
N GLU A 73 -3.83 -4.31 0.82
CA GLU A 73 -4.96 -3.40 1.05
C GLU A 73 -6.01 -4.03 1.98
N ARG A 74 -6.40 -5.29 1.72
CA ARG A 74 -7.37 -6.02 2.57
C ARG A 74 -6.83 -6.24 3.98
N ASN A 75 -5.55 -6.60 4.10
CA ASN A 75 -4.91 -6.82 5.38
C ASN A 75 -4.84 -5.52 6.20
N LEU A 76 -4.48 -4.41 5.56
CA LEU A 76 -4.49 -3.07 6.17
C LEU A 76 -5.90 -2.69 6.66
N ALA A 77 -6.94 -2.95 5.87
CA ALA A 77 -8.32 -2.67 6.29
C ALA A 77 -8.69 -3.46 7.56
N GLN A 78 -8.36 -4.75 7.61
CA GLN A 78 -8.69 -5.65 8.73
C GLN A 78 -7.78 -5.49 9.96
N SER A 79 -6.59 -4.91 9.77
CA SER A 79 -5.60 -4.73 10.84
C SER A 79 -6.16 -3.91 12.00
N LYS A 80 -5.96 -4.40 13.24
CA LYS A 80 -6.27 -3.65 14.46
C LYS A 80 -5.03 -3.00 15.09
N GLY A 81 -3.83 -3.40 14.68
CA GLY A 81 -2.57 -2.90 15.20
C GLY A 81 -2.09 -1.62 14.53
N ILE A 82 -2.59 -1.31 13.33
CA ILE A 82 -2.19 -0.13 12.56
C ILE A 82 -3.22 0.99 12.74
N ASP A 83 -2.74 2.17 13.14
CA ASP A 83 -3.57 3.37 13.31
C ASP A 83 -4.20 3.81 11.99
N VAL A 84 -5.44 4.33 12.06
CA VAL A 84 -6.23 4.75 10.90
C VAL A 84 -5.53 5.83 10.07
N LEU A 85 -4.80 6.77 10.67
CA LEU A 85 -4.03 7.77 9.92
C LEU A 85 -2.90 7.13 9.12
N LYS A 86 -2.20 6.15 9.70
CA LYS A 86 -1.16 5.41 8.97
C LYS A 86 -1.76 4.62 7.81
N LYS A 87 -2.92 4.01 7.99
CA LYS A 87 -3.65 3.35 6.89
C LYS A 87 -4.02 4.34 5.79
N LEU A 88 -4.50 5.53 6.15
CA LEU A 88 -4.78 6.59 5.17
C LEU A 88 -3.51 7.06 4.44
N LEU A 89 -2.37 7.15 5.12
CA LEU A 89 -1.10 7.50 4.46
C LEU A 89 -0.71 6.44 3.43
N PHE A 90 -0.85 5.15 3.77
CA PHE A 90 -0.65 4.08 2.79
C PHE A 90 -1.66 4.18 1.65
N ALA A 91 -2.93 4.46 1.94
CA ALA A 91 -3.96 4.59 0.92
C ALA A 91 -3.71 5.75 -0.03
N ASP A 92 -3.20 6.88 0.48
CA ASP A 92 -2.82 8.03 -0.32
C ASP A 92 -1.60 7.74 -1.19
N HIS A 93 -0.52 7.25 -0.58
CA HIS A 93 0.75 7.00 -1.24
C HIS A 93 0.64 5.94 -2.35
N TYR A 94 -0.07 4.84 -2.08
CA TYR A 94 -0.23 3.70 -2.99
C TYR A 94 -1.57 3.71 -3.75
N ARG A 95 -2.33 4.82 -3.67
CA ARG A 95 -3.61 5.00 -4.38
C ARG A 95 -4.62 3.87 -4.12
N LEU A 96 -4.71 3.42 -2.88
CA LEU A 96 -5.60 2.33 -2.44
C LEU A 96 -7.01 2.87 -2.14
N ALA A 97 -7.84 2.97 -3.17
CA ALA A 97 -9.17 3.58 -3.08
C ALA A 97 -10.09 2.87 -2.06
N SER A 98 -10.07 1.53 -2.00
CA SER A 98 -10.94 0.78 -1.10
C SER A 98 -10.54 1.00 0.36
N LEU A 99 -9.23 1.02 0.65
CA LEU A 99 -8.71 1.33 1.97
C LEU A 99 -9.00 2.77 2.38
N LYS A 100 -8.84 3.73 1.45
CA LYS A 100 -9.20 5.14 1.68
C LYS A 100 -10.65 5.26 2.11
N ASP A 101 -11.57 4.70 1.34
CA ASP A 101 -13.01 4.77 1.64
C ASP A 101 -13.34 4.04 2.95
N HIS A 102 -12.74 2.89 3.19
CA HIS A 102 -12.91 2.15 4.45
C HIS A 102 -12.47 2.98 5.66
N CYS A 103 -11.31 3.62 5.60
CA CYS A 103 -10.80 4.46 6.68
C CYS A 103 -11.63 5.74 6.87
N LEU A 104 -12.01 6.43 5.78
CA LEU A 104 -12.86 7.63 5.88
C LEU A 104 -14.22 7.31 6.52
N ASN A 105 -14.82 6.17 6.16
CA ASN A 105 -16.09 5.73 6.71
C ASN A 105 -15.99 5.23 8.16
N SER A 106 -14.78 4.92 8.65
CA SER A 106 -14.57 4.52 10.05
C SER A 106 -14.72 5.68 11.04
N PHE A 107 -14.54 6.93 10.60
CA PHE A 107 -14.83 8.10 11.42
C PHE A 107 -16.34 8.30 11.52
N THR A 108 -16.87 8.21 12.74
CA THR A 108 -18.29 8.39 13.04
C THR A 108 -18.62 9.76 13.63
N ASN A 109 -17.59 10.52 14.00
CA ASN A 109 -17.70 11.76 14.75
C ASN A 109 -16.67 12.78 14.27
N ALA A 110 -17.14 13.99 13.98
CA ALA A 110 -16.28 15.06 13.46
C ALA A 110 -15.16 15.46 14.42
N SER A 111 -15.39 15.37 15.74
CA SER A 111 -14.37 15.70 16.74
C SER A 111 -13.17 14.75 16.72
N ASP A 112 -13.40 13.45 16.51
CA ASP A 112 -12.34 12.43 16.42
C ASP A 112 -11.48 12.67 15.18
N LEU A 113 -12.14 12.93 14.05
CA LEU A 113 -11.46 13.28 12.81
C LEU A 113 -10.61 14.55 13.00
N VAL A 114 -11.17 15.63 13.56
CA VAL A 114 -10.43 16.88 13.82
C VAL A 114 -9.23 16.65 14.74
N ASP A 115 -9.36 15.81 15.78
CA ASP A 115 -8.25 15.50 16.67
C ASP A 115 -7.12 14.79 15.91
N LYS A 116 -7.46 13.85 15.04
CA LYS A 116 -6.52 13.17 14.14
C LYS A 116 -5.88 14.12 13.13
N LEU A 117 -6.57 15.15 12.65
CA LEU A 117 -6.00 16.15 11.74
C LEU A 117 -4.99 17.10 12.42
N LYS A 118 -5.00 17.22 13.75
CA LYS A 118 -4.00 18.02 14.48
C LYS A 118 -2.65 17.33 14.57
N SER A 119 -2.57 16.05 14.19
CA SER A 119 -1.34 15.29 14.25
C SER A 119 -0.37 15.76 13.14
N PRO A 120 0.95 15.70 13.38
CA PRO A 120 1.94 16.09 12.38
C PRO A 120 1.91 15.20 11.13
N GLU A 121 1.31 14.01 11.21
CA GLU A 121 1.09 13.15 10.05
C GLU A 121 0.18 13.79 8.99
N TYR A 122 -0.65 14.77 9.35
CA TYR A 122 -1.52 15.46 8.40
C TYR A 122 -0.74 16.14 7.26
N ASP A 123 0.45 16.66 7.55
CA ASP A 123 1.26 17.37 6.56
C ASP A 123 1.77 16.45 5.46
N ASN A 124 1.89 15.14 5.74
CA ASN A 124 2.37 14.13 4.79
C ASN A 124 1.31 13.70 3.76
N PHE A 125 0.05 14.13 3.92
CA PHE A 125 -0.99 13.85 2.95
C PHE A 125 -0.86 14.71 1.70
N SER A 126 -1.20 14.12 0.56
CA SER A 126 -1.45 14.81 -0.68
C SER A 126 -2.63 15.77 -0.55
N ASP A 127 -2.66 16.81 -1.40
CA ASP A 127 -3.79 17.75 -1.44
C ASP A 127 -5.12 17.02 -1.69
N GLY A 128 -5.12 15.98 -2.52
CA GLY A 128 -6.29 15.16 -2.80
C GLY A 128 -6.81 14.41 -1.57
N MET A 129 -5.93 13.95 -0.69
CA MET A 129 -6.33 13.31 0.55
C MET A 129 -6.81 14.34 1.58
N LYS A 130 -6.15 15.50 1.68
CA LYS A 130 -6.59 16.60 2.54
C LYS A 130 -8.00 17.07 2.19
N VAL A 131 -8.29 17.21 0.89
CA VAL A 131 -9.66 17.52 0.40
C VAL A 131 -10.65 16.44 0.83
N ALA A 132 -10.32 15.16 0.63
CA ALA A 132 -11.22 14.06 1.01
C ALA A 132 -11.51 14.00 2.52
N LEU A 133 -10.52 14.32 3.36
CA LEU A 133 -10.69 14.43 4.80
C LEU A 133 -11.60 15.59 5.18
N CYS A 134 -11.41 16.76 4.57
CA CYS A 134 -12.29 17.92 4.76
C CYS A 134 -13.73 17.65 4.31
N ASP A 135 -13.91 16.96 3.17
CA ASP A 135 -15.23 16.57 2.69
C ASP A 135 -15.93 15.60 3.65
N ARG A 136 -15.20 14.63 4.20
CA ARG A 136 -15.73 13.71 5.22
C ARG A 136 -16.11 14.45 6.49
N MET A 137 -15.27 15.38 6.96
CA MET A 137 -15.56 16.25 8.10
C MET A 137 -16.84 17.07 7.89
N ALA A 138 -16.99 17.68 6.70
CA ALA A 138 -18.15 18.49 6.37
C ALA A 138 -19.43 17.67 6.28
N LYS A 139 -19.37 16.40 5.87
CA LYS A 139 -20.51 15.47 5.91
C LYS A 139 -20.91 15.15 7.35
N LEU A 140 -19.94 14.78 8.19
CA LEU A 140 -20.19 14.43 9.60
C LEU A 140 -20.71 15.61 10.44
N ALA A 141 -20.37 16.86 10.08
CA ALA A 141 -20.86 18.05 10.78
C ALA A 141 -22.30 18.44 10.41
N ARG A 142 -22.87 17.83 9.36
CA ARG A 142 -24.26 18.07 8.90
C ARG A 142 -25.24 17.00 9.38
N GLU A 143 -24.73 15.88 9.87
CA GLU A 143 -25.49 14.77 10.49
C GLU A 143 -25.76 15.08 11.96
#